data_AF-A0A356ICV9-F1
#
_entry.id   AF-A0A356ICV9-F1
#
_cell.length_a   1.000
_cell.length_b   1.000
_cell.length_c   1.000
_cell.angle_alpha   90.00
_cell.angle_beta   90.00
_cell.angle_gamma   90.00
#
_symmetry.space_group_name_H-M   'P 1'
#
loop_
_entity.id
_entity.type
_entity.pdbx_description
1 polymer ?
#
loop_
_entity_poly.entity_id
_entity_poly.type
_entity_poly.pdbx_seq_one_letter_code
_entity_poly.pdbx_strand_id
1 'polypeptide(L)'
;SLPALLDFGSCETAVQSLANDLDALGDGSLVQGALKQIAATTACHAAVKANDSLTQEKMSYILDELRKTSYSTVCPHGRPVVLRLTRDEIEKRFERI
;
A
#
# COMPACT_ATOMS: atom_id res chain seq x y z
N SER A 1 10.64 -10.93 7.84
CA SER A 1 10.49 -12.31 8.34
C SER A 1 9.44 -12.29 9.43
N LEU A 2 8.43 -13.17 9.35
CA LEU A 2 7.37 -13.29 10.36
C LEU A 2 7.86 -14.16 11.54
N PRO A 3 7.40 -13.89 12.78
CA PRO A 3 7.56 -14.82 13.88
C PRO A 3 6.86 -16.14 13.53
N ALA A 4 7.51 -17.28 13.78
CA ALA A 4 7.05 -18.62 13.40
C ALA A 4 5.76 -19.11 14.12
N LEU A 5 5.01 -18.21 14.77
CA LEU A 5 3.88 -18.52 15.64
C LEU A 5 2.51 -18.13 15.06
N LEU A 6 2.46 -17.48 13.89
CA LEU A 6 1.20 -17.02 13.29
C LEU A 6 1.05 -17.58 11.87
N ASP A 7 -0.03 -18.32 11.65
CA ASP A 7 -0.46 -18.77 10.33
C ASP A 7 -0.97 -17.57 9.51
N PHE A 8 -0.76 -17.56 8.19
CA PHE A 8 -1.09 -16.41 7.33
C PHE A 8 -2.57 -16.03 7.40
N GLY A 9 -3.48 -17.01 7.54
CA GLY A 9 -4.92 -16.77 7.71
C GLY A 9 -5.32 -16.20 9.07
N SER A 10 -4.42 -16.25 10.06
CA SER A 10 -4.63 -15.75 11.41
C SER A 10 -3.99 -14.38 11.68
N CYS A 11 -3.17 -13.87 10.76
CA CYS A 11 -2.50 -12.57 10.92
C CYS A 11 -3.47 -11.39 10.90
N GLU A 12 -4.44 -11.39 10.01
CA GLU A 12 -5.44 -10.32 9.94
C GLU A 12 -6.25 -10.29 11.23
N THR A 13 -6.78 -11.44 11.66
CA THR A 13 -7.53 -11.58 12.90
C THR A 13 -6.67 -11.27 14.14
N ALA A 14 -5.40 -11.66 14.16
CA ALA A 14 -4.49 -11.38 15.27
C ALA A 14 -4.15 -9.89 15.38
N VAL A 15 -3.90 -9.22 14.25
CA VAL A 15 -3.68 -7.77 14.22
C VAL A 15 -4.96 -7.04 14.61
N GLN A 16 -6.11 -7.49 14.13
CA GLN A 16 -7.41 -6.92 14.48
C GLN A 16 -7.77 -7.15 15.96
N SER A 17 -7.44 -8.32 16.52
CA SER A 17 -7.64 -8.61 17.94
C SER A 17 -6.74 -7.74 18.81
N LEU A 18 -5.45 -7.62 18.45
CA LEU A 18 -4.51 -6.77 19.17
C LEU A 18 -4.91 -5.28 19.09
N ALA A 19 -5.43 -4.84 17.94
CA ALA A 19 -6.02 -3.51 17.77
C ALA A 19 -7.16 -3.27 18.79
N ASN A 20 -8.10 -4.20 18.86
CA ASN A 20 -9.27 -4.10 19.73
C ASN A 20 -8.90 -4.15 21.22
N ASP A 21 -7.94 -5.00 21.58
CA ASP A 21 -7.45 -5.12 22.97
C ASP A 21 -6.72 -3.84 23.42
N LEU A 22 -6.02 -3.18 22.49
CA LEU A 22 -5.34 -1.91 22.75
C LEU A 22 -6.32 -0.73 22.81
N ASP A 23 -7.35 -0.70 21.96
CA ASP A 23 -8.41 0.32 22.01
C ASP A 23 -9.17 0.29 23.35
N ALA A 24 -9.28 -0.89 23.98
CA ALA A 24 -9.90 -1.05 25.29
C ALA A 24 -9.08 -0.47 26.47
N LEU A 25 -7.77 -0.23 26.29
CA LEU A 25 -6.86 0.22 27.35
C LEU A 25 -6.65 1.74 27.41
N GLY A 26 -7.24 2.51 26.48
CA GLY A 26 -7.26 3.96 26.51
C GLY A 26 -5.96 4.63 26.06
N ASP A 27 -5.93 5.00 24.78
CA ASP A 27 -5.61 6.33 24.21
C ASP A 27 -5.66 6.07 22.69
N GLY A 28 -6.87 5.94 22.13
CA GLY A 28 -7.12 5.33 20.80
C GLY A 28 -6.33 5.97 19.65
N SER A 29 -5.81 7.18 19.84
CA SER A 29 -4.87 7.83 18.92
C SER A 29 -3.53 7.09 18.80
N LEU A 30 -2.98 6.55 19.89
CA LEU A 30 -1.71 5.80 19.88
C LEU A 30 -1.89 4.46 19.17
N VAL A 31 -2.99 3.78 19.45
CA VAL A 31 -3.35 2.49 18.84
C VAL A 31 -3.58 2.66 17.34
N GLN A 32 -4.38 3.65 16.95
CA GLN A 32 -4.63 3.97 15.55
C GLN A 32 -3.33 4.36 14.82
N GLY A 33 -2.42 5.08 15.48
CA GLY A 33 -1.09 5.38 14.97
C GLY A 33 -0.25 4.12 14.72
N ALA A 34 -0.21 3.21 15.69
CA ALA A 34 0.50 1.93 15.58
C ALA A 34 -0.08 1.05 14.46
N LEU A 35 -1.40 0.94 14.36
CA LEU A 35 -2.08 0.18 13.31
C LEU A 35 -1.78 0.75 11.93
N LYS A 36 -1.79 2.07 11.77
CA LYS A 36 -1.43 2.72 10.50
C LYS A 36 0.02 2.40 10.10
N GLN A 37 0.95 2.40 11.06
CA GLN A 37 2.36 2.04 10.80
C GLN A 37 2.52 0.57 10.40
N ILE A 38 1.84 -0.35 11.09
CA ILE A 38 1.86 -1.78 10.76
C ILE A 38 1.25 -1.99 9.35
N ALA A 39 0.10 -1.40 9.07
CA ALA A 39 -0.55 -1.51 7.77
C ALA A 39 0.33 -0.95 6.65
N ALA A 40 0.96 0.21 6.86
CA ALA A 40 1.88 0.80 5.89
C ALA A 40 3.10 -0.10 5.62
N THR A 41 3.70 -0.64 6.69
CA THR A 41 4.85 -1.56 6.59
C THR A 41 4.46 -2.83 5.83
N THR A 42 3.37 -3.48 6.22
CA THR A 42 2.86 -4.68 5.56
C THR A 42 2.56 -4.44 4.09
N ALA A 43 1.89 -3.33 3.76
CA ALA A 43 1.61 -2.95 2.37
C ALA A 43 2.90 -2.76 1.55
N CYS A 44 3.93 -2.12 2.10
CA CYS A 44 5.21 -1.96 1.42
C CYS A 44 5.97 -3.27 1.22
N HIS A 45 5.86 -4.22 2.14
CA HIS A 45 6.47 -5.53 1.99
C HIS A 45 5.75 -6.39 0.93
N ALA A 46 4.42 -6.31 0.88
CA ALA A 46 3.56 -7.05 -0.05
C ALA A 46 3.46 -6.42 -1.45
N ALA A 47 3.84 -5.16 -1.60
CA ALA A 47 3.80 -4.46 -2.88
C ALA A 47 4.65 -5.18 -3.94
N VAL A 48 4.19 -5.10 -5.20
CA VAL A 48 4.99 -5.44 -6.37
C VAL A 48 6.20 -4.51 -6.44
N LYS A 49 7.38 -5.07 -6.69
CA LYS A 49 8.67 -4.36 -6.65
C LYS A 49 9.30 -4.29 -8.04
N ALA A 50 10.35 -3.49 -8.12
CA ALA A 50 11.20 -3.45 -9.30
C ALA A 50 11.69 -4.87 -9.64
N ASN A 51 11.64 -5.21 -10.93
CA ASN A 51 12.01 -6.51 -11.51
C ASN A 51 11.06 -7.67 -11.23
N ASP A 52 9.90 -7.44 -10.60
CA ASP A 52 8.84 -8.46 -10.57
C ASP A 52 8.26 -8.63 -11.98
N SER A 53 8.28 -9.86 -12.50
CA SER A 53 7.60 -10.18 -13.75
C SER A 53 6.09 -10.08 -13.57
N LEU A 54 5.43 -9.31 -14.43
CA LEU A 54 3.99 -9.11 -14.42
C LEU A 54 3.37 -9.60 -15.72
N THR A 55 2.27 -10.35 -15.61
CA THR A 55 1.39 -10.63 -16.75
C THR A 55 0.48 -9.43 -17.00
N GLN A 56 -0.04 -9.31 -18.22
CA GLN A 56 -0.99 -8.24 -18.59
C GLN A 56 -2.20 -8.23 -17.64
N GLU A 57 -2.72 -9.40 -17.28
CA GLU A 57 -3.85 -9.58 -16.36
C GLU A 57 -3.54 -9.02 -14.98
N LYS A 58 -2.34 -9.30 -14.45
CA LYS A 58 -1.90 -8.80 -13.16
C LYS A 58 -1.71 -7.29 -13.17
N MET A 59 -1.21 -6.71 -14.27
CA MET A 59 -1.10 -5.26 -14.42
C MET A 59 -2.47 -4.59 -14.38
N SER A 60 -3.44 -5.09 -15.15
CA SER A 60 -4.81 -4.58 -15.16
C SER A 60 -5.45 -4.68 -13.78
N TYR A 61 -5.30 -5.82 -13.11
CA TYR A 61 -5.79 -6.02 -11.74
C TYR A 61 -5.23 -4.98 -10.77
N ILE A 62 -3.92 -4.74 -10.79
CA ILE A 62 -3.29 -3.74 -9.92
C ILE A 62 -3.88 -2.34 -10.16
N LEU A 63 -4.08 -1.96 -11.42
CA LEU A 63 -4.65 -0.66 -11.77
C LEU A 63 -6.12 -0.53 -11.32
N ASP A 64 -6.91 -1.59 -11.45
CA ASP A 64 -8.31 -1.60 -11.02
C ASP A 64 -8.44 -1.56 -9.50
N GLU A 65 -7.60 -2.31 -8.76
CA GLU A 65 -7.57 -2.23 -7.30
C GLU A 65 -7.09 -0.85 -6.82
N LEU A 66 -6.07 -0.28 -7.45
CA LEU A 66 -5.57 1.06 -7.11
C LEU A 66 -6.68 2.12 -7.23
N ARG A 67 -7.52 2.03 -8.27
CA ARG A 67 -8.67 2.94 -8.49
C ARG A 67 -9.75 2.82 -7.41
N LYS A 68 -9.90 1.66 -6.77
CA LYS A 68 -10.87 1.44 -5.68
C LYS A 68 -10.42 2.03 -4.35
N THR A 69 -9.13 2.29 -4.19
CA THR A 69 -8.59 2.86 -2.95
C THR A 69 -8.96 4.33 -2.79
N SER A 70 -9.19 4.78 -1.55
CA SER A 70 -9.53 6.18 -1.23
C SER A 70 -8.38 7.18 -1.48
N TYR A 71 -7.14 6.68 -1.59
CA TYR A 71 -5.92 7.48 -1.77
C TYR A 71 -5.04 6.86 -2.87
N SER A 72 -5.48 6.99 -4.12
CA SER A 72 -4.88 6.28 -5.26
C SER A 72 -3.60 6.89 -5.84
N THR A 73 -3.18 8.06 -5.36
CA THR A 73 -2.03 8.81 -5.94
C THR A 73 -0.81 8.85 -5.02
N VAL A 74 -0.95 8.47 -3.75
CA VAL A 74 0.11 8.53 -2.73
C VAL A 74 0.11 7.24 -1.92
N CYS A 75 1.28 6.64 -1.70
CA CYS A 75 1.39 5.44 -0.88
C CYS A 75 1.16 5.74 0.61
N PRO A 76 0.94 4.73 1.46
CA PRO A 76 0.76 4.94 2.92
C PRO A 76 1.91 5.67 3.62
N HIS A 77 3.11 5.72 3.01
CA HIS A 77 4.29 6.44 3.50
C HIS A 77 4.52 7.81 2.85
N GLY A 78 3.61 8.29 1.99
CA GLY A 78 3.68 9.63 1.41
C GLY A 78 4.40 9.73 0.05
N ARG A 79 4.86 8.63 -0.55
CA ARG A 79 5.48 8.67 -1.89
C ARG A 79 4.41 8.68 -2.99
N PRO A 80 4.53 9.52 -4.03
CA PRO A 80 3.61 9.46 -5.16
C PRO A 80 3.74 8.12 -5.88
N VAL A 81 2.61 7.51 -6.22
CA VAL A 81 2.56 6.20 -6.92
C VAL A 81 2.09 6.32 -8.38
N VAL A 82 1.62 7.51 -8.78
CA VAL A 82 1.22 7.81 -10.16
C VAL A 82 1.97 9.04 -10.65
N LEU A 83 2.54 8.95 -11.85
CA LEU A 83 3.07 10.08 -12.59
C LEU A 83 2.20 10.30 -13.84
N ARG A 84 1.66 11.51 -14.01
CA ARG A 84 0.92 11.88 -15.22
C ARG A 84 1.86 12.65 -16.14
N LEU A 85 2.02 12.16 -17.37
CA LEU A 85 2.73 12.85 -18.44
C LEU A 85 1.74 13.13 -19.57
N THR A 86 1.58 14.39 -19.91
CA THR A 86 0.78 14.83 -21.06
C THR A 86 1.55 14.66 -22.35
N ARG A 87 0.83 14.65 -23.47
CA ARG A 87 1.43 14.57 -24.81
C ARG A 87 2.40 15.73 -25.05
N ASP A 88 1.99 16.95 -24.73
CA ASP A 88 2.82 18.16 -24.89
C ASP A 88 4.09 18.10 -24.05
N GLU A 89 4.03 17.59 -22.81
CA GLU A 89 5.22 17.39 -21.98
C GLU A 89 6.18 16.36 -22.58
N ILE A 90 5.65 15.32 -23.21
CA ILE A 90 6.46 14.33 -23.92
C ILE A 90 7.09 15.01 -25.15
N GLU A 91 6.30 15.67 -25.99
CA GLU A 91 6.78 16.32 -27.22
C GLU A 91 7.85 17.38 -26.93
N LYS A 92 7.68 18.20 -25.88
CA LYS A 92 8.67 19.16 -25.41
C LYS A 92 9.98 18.51 -24.96
N ARG A 93 9.92 17.36 -24.27
CA ARG A 93 11.12 16.61 -23.83
C ARG A 93 11.89 15.98 -24.99
N PHE A 94 11.23 15.79 -26.14
CA PHE A 94 11.85 15.32 -27.38
C PHE A 94 12.15 16.46 -28.36
N GLU A 95 12.07 17.73 -27.94
CA GLU A 95 12.35 18.92 -28.77
C GLU A 95 11.49 18.98 -30.06
N ARG A 96 10.25 18.50 -29.97
CA ARG A 96 9.30 18.49 -31.09
C ARG A 96 8.36 19.71 -31.12
N ILE A 97 8.44 20.56 -30.10
CA ILE A 97 7.76 21.86 -29.95
C ILE A 97 8.74 22.84 -29.29
#